data_AF-A0A942NV95-F1
#
_entry.id   AF-A0A942NV95-F1
#
_cell.length_a   1.000
_cell.length_b   1.000
_cell.length_c   1.000
_cell.angle_alpha   90.00
_cell.angle_beta   90.00
_cell.angle_gamma   90.00
#
_symmetry.space_group_name_H-M   'P 1'
#
loop_
_entity.id
_entity.type
_entity.pdbx_description
1 polymer ?
#
loop_
_entity_poly.entity_id
_entity_poly.type
_entity_poly.pdbx_seq_one_letter_code
_entity_poly.pdbx_strand_id
1 'polypeptide(L)' 'MIKLFITAYFQVALITANTWFISREAWAGVAVCGFGISYLWSMNVRRISISSGRERIVYSTGAMLGGISGLLVGKLIKML' A
#
# COMPACT_ATOMS: atom_id res chain seq x y z
N MET A 1 22.36 3.69 -6.60
CA MET A 1 22.09 4.78 -5.65
C MET A 1 20.77 5.50 -5.97
N ILE A 2 20.61 6.13 -7.13
CA ILE A 2 19.38 6.87 -7.50
C ILE A 2 18.10 6.02 -7.44
N LYS A 3 18.12 4.78 -7.97
CA LYS A 3 16.94 3.89 -7.92
C LYS A 3 16.46 3.63 -6.49
N LEU A 4 17.38 3.39 -5.56
CA LEU A 4 17.09 3.15 -4.14
C LEU A 4 16.46 4.38 -3.49
N PHE A 5 17.03 5.55 -3.76
CA PHE A 5 16.49 6.83 -3.29
C PHE A 5 15.06 7.04 -3.77
N ILE A 6 14.81 6.89 -5.07
CA ILE A 6 13.49 7.09 -5.67
C ILE A 6 12.47 6.11 -5.07
N THR A 7 12.81 4.83 -4.96
CA THR A 7 11.91 3.85 -4.36
C THR A 7 11.59 4.18 -2.90
N ALA A 8 12.59 4.54 -2.10
CA ALA A 8 12.38 4.88 -0.69
C ALA A 8 11.55 6.16 -0.53
N TYR A 9 11.83 7.18 -1.34
CA TYR A 9 11.08 8.43 -1.38
C TYR A 9 9.60 8.18 -1.65
N PHE A 10 9.28 7.46 -2.72
CA PHE A 10 7.88 7.20 -3.07
C PHE A 10 7.19 6.26 -2.08
N GLN A 11 7.90 5.28 -1.50
CA GLN A 11 7.34 4.43 -0.45
C GLN A 11 6.87 5.27 0.74
N VAL A 12 7.71 6.15 1.27
CA VAL A 12 7.36 6.99 2.42
C VAL A 12 6.32 8.05 2.05
N ALA A 13 6.43 8.69 0.89
CA ALA A 13 5.44 9.66 0.41
C ALA A 13 4.04 9.04 0.28
N LEU A 14 3.95 7.81 -0.25
CA LEU A 14 2.67 7.10 -0.36
C LEU A 14 2.13 6.67 1.01
N ILE A 15 2.97 6.33 1.99
CA ILE A 15 2.52 6.03 3.37
C ILE A 15 1.83 7.26 3.96
N THR A 16 2.48 8.42 3.91
CA THR A 16 1.90 9.67 4.44
C THR A 16 0.62 10.07 3.71
N ALA A 17 0.58 9.92 2.38
CA ALA A 17 -0.63 10.14 1.59
C ALA A 17 -1.75 9.17 1.97
N ASN A 18 -1.44 7.88 2.20
CA ASN A 18 -2.42 6.89 2.63
C ASN A 18 -3.05 7.27 3.97
N THR A 19 -2.24 7.66 4.96
CA THR A 19 -2.75 8.14 6.26
C THR A 19 -3.71 9.32 6.10
N TRP A 20 -3.41 10.26 5.21
CA TRP A 20 -4.28 11.37 4.87
C TRP A 20 -5.61 10.92 4.24
N PHE A 21 -5.57 9.95 3.32
CA PHE A 21 -6.78 9.38 2.69
C PHE A 21 -7.62 8.58 3.68
N ILE A 22 -7.00 7.79 4.56
CA ILE A 22 -7.69 7.03 5.62
C ILE A 22 -8.46 8.00 6.52
N SER A 23 -7.83 9.11 6.96
CA SER A 23 -8.49 10.10 7.82
C SER A 23 -9.72 10.78 7.19
N ARG A 24 -9.84 10.74 5.85
CA ARG A 24 -10.96 11.32 5.07
C ARG A 24 -11.92 10.29 4.52
N GLU A 25 -11.75 9.02 4.90
CA GLU A 25 -12.49 7.90 4.31
C GLU A 25 -12.44 7.90 2.77
N ALA A 26 -11.32 8.34 2.19
CA ALA A 26 -11.13 8.42 0.74
C ALA A 26 -10.69 7.07 0.17
N TRP A 27 -11.65 6.16 0.02
CA TRP A 27 -11.46 4.75 -0.37
C TRP A 27 -10.53 4.52 -1.57
N ALA A 28 -10.72 5.28 -2.66
CA ALA A 28 -9.90 5.15 -3.86
C ALA A 28 -8.42 5.51 -3.58
N GLY A 29 -8.18 6.54 -2.77
CA GLY A 29 -6.84 6.93 -2.36
C GLY A 29 -6.16 5.87 -1.49
N VAL A 30 -6.90 5.29 -0.53
CA VAL A 30 -6.42 4.17 0.30
C VAL A 30 -6.06 2.97 -0.57
N ALA A 31 -6.89 2.64 -1.56
CA ALA A 31 -6.64 1.54 -2.49
C ALA A 31 -5.36 1.76 -3.32
N VAL A 32 -5.24 2.91 -3.98
CA VAL A 32 -4.09 3.25 -4.83
C VAL A 32 -2.79 3.28 -4.02
N CYS A 33 -2.81 3.93 -2.85
CA CYS A 33 -1.63 3.98 -1.99
C CYS A 33 -1.28 2.60 -1.41
N GLY A 34 -2.27 1.81 -0.98
CA GLY A 34 -2.06 0.47 -0.43
C GLY A 34 -1.42 -0.48 -1.45
N PHE A 35 -1.89 -0.43 -2.70
CA PHE A 35 -1.26 -1.15 -3.82
C PHE A 35 0.16 -0.63 -4.07
N GLY A 36 0.32 0.68 -4.24
CA GLY A 36 1.58 1.31 -4.63
C GLY A 36 2.71 1.09 -3.63
N ILE A 37 2.44 1.21 -2.33
CA ILE A 37 3.43 0.97 -1.26
C ILE A 37 3.97 -0.47 -1.37
N SER A 38 3.07 -1.45 -1.43
CA SER A 38 3.42 -2.87 -1.48
C SER A 38 4.11 -3.26 -2.79
N TYR A 39 3.70 -2.68 -3.91
CA TYR A 39 4.32 -2.91 -5.20
C TYR A 39 5.76 -2.37 -5.22
N LEU A 40 5.96 -1.12 -4.81
CA LEU A 40 7.30 -0.52 -4.69
C LEU A 40 8.18 -1.29 -3.71
N TRP A 41 7.62 -1.73 -2.59
CA TRP A 41 8.34 -2.55 -1.62
C TRP A 41 8.76 -3.91 -2.19
N SER A 42 7.88 -4.59 -2.92
CA SER A 42 8.18 -5.86 -3.57
C SER A 42 9.29 -5.78 -4.63
N MET A 43 9.56 -4.58 -5.16
CA MET A 43 10.69 -4.34 -6.07
C MET A 43 12.01 -4.10 -5.34
N ASN A 44 11.98 -3.63 -4.09
CA ASN A 44 13.16 -3.33 -3.28
C ASN A 44 13.64 -4.56 -2.48
N VAL A 45 12.72 -5.44 -2.06
CA VAL A 45 13.09 -6.62 -1.29
C VAL A 45 13.68 -7.72 -2.17
N ARG A 46 14.99 -7.95 -2.02
CA ARG A 46 15.75 -9.02 -2.72
C ARG A 46 15.51 -10.43 -2.17
N ARG A 47 14.85 -10.58 -1.02
CA ARG A 47 14.86 -11.81 -0.19
C ARG A 47 13.48 -12.41 0.08
N ILE A 48 12.45 -12.02 -0.67
CA ILE A 48 11.12 -12.62 -0.55
C ILE A 48 10.93 -13.60 -1.70
N SER A 49 10.27 -14.73 -1.42
CA SER A 49 9.93 -15.78 -2.39
C SER A 49 8.99 -15.33 -3.52
N ILE A 50 8.74 -14.01 -3.65
CA ILE A 50 8.04 -13.36 -4.73
C ILE A 50 9.05 -13.22 -5.87
N SER A 51 9.15 -14.30 -6.63
CA SER A 51 10.08 -14.46 -7.74
C SER A 51 9.56 -13.84 -9.04
N SER A 52 8.22 -13.68 -9.17
CA SER A 52 7.57 -13.27 -10.42
C SER A 52 6.80 -11.95 -10.32
N GLY A 53 6.67 -11.25 -11.45
CA GLY A 53 5.85 -10.04 -11.56
C GLY A 53 4.37 -10.28 -11.23
N ARG A 54 3.85 -11.48 -11.49
CA ARG A 54 2.47 -11.86 -11.14
C ARG A 54 2.27 -11.93 -9.62
N GLU A 55 3.20 -12.57 -8.91
CA GLU A 55 3.17 -12.64 -7.44
C GLU A 55 3.24 -11.24 -6.83
N ARG A 56 4.01 -10.31 -7.41
CA ARG A 56 4.03 -8.90 -6.96
C ARG A 56 2.68 -8.22 -7.09
N ILE A 57 1.99 -8.42 -8.21
CA ILE A 57 0.66 -7.85 -8.43
C ILE A 57 -0.32 -8.46 -7.43
N VAL A 58 -0.35 -9.79 -7.27
CA VAL A 58 -1.24 -10.47 -6.32
C VAL A 58 -0.99 -10.00 -4.89
N TYR A 59 0.27 -9.92 -4.47
CA TYR A 59 0.67 -9.41 -3.16
C TYR A 59 0.19 -7.96 -2.94
N SER A 60 0.41 -7.09 -3.93
CA SER A 60 0.03 -5.67 -3.85
C SER A 60 -1.49 -5.47 -3.87
N THR A 61 -2.22 -6.30 -4.61
CA THR A 61 -3.69 -6.35 -4.57
C THR A 61 -4.19 -6.81 -3.20
N GLY A 62 -3.55 -7.78 -2.57
CA GLY A 62 -3.86 -8.18 -1.20
C GLY A 62 -3.72 -7.02 -0.21
N ALA A 63 -2.63 -6.25 -0.31
CA ALA A 63 -2.43 -5.06 0.53
C ALA A 63 -3.46 -3.94 0.25
N MET A 64 -3.81 -3.71 -1.02
CA MET A 64 -4.89 -2.79 -1.39
C MET A 64 -6.22 -3.17 -0.73
N LEU A 65 -6.63 -4.44 -0.86
CA LEU A 65 -7.86 -4.94 -0.28
C LEU A 65 -7.81 -4.89 1.26
N GLY A 66 -6.66 -5.17 1.86
CA GLY A 66 -6.43 -5.00 3.30
C GLY A 66 -6.58 -3.56 3.78
N GLY A 67 -6.13 -2.58 3.00
CA GLY A 67 -6.35 -1.15 3.29
C GLY A 67 -7.82 -0.76 3.23
N ILE A 68 -8.54 -1.24 2.21
CA ILE A 68 -9.99 -1.02 2.06
C ILE A 68 -10.77 -1.65 3.21
N SER A 69 -10.50 -2.92 3.53
CA SER A 69 -11.19 -3.63 4.60
C SER A 69 -10.86 -3.05 5.98
N GLY A 70 -9.61 -2.64 6.20
CA GLY A 70 -9.20 -1.93 7.41
C GLY A 70 -9.96 -0.61 7.61
N LEU A 71 -10.15 0.16 6.53
CA LEU A 71 -10.97 1.38 6.57
C LEU A 71 -12.44 1.06 6.89
N LEU A 72 -13.01 0.02 6.29
CA LEU A 72 -14.37 -0.45 6.60
C LEU A 72 -14.51 -0.82 8.08
N VAL A 73 -13.57 -1.60 8.63
CA VAL A 73 -13.56 -1.98 10.04
C VAL A 73 -13.46 -0.75 10.94
N GLY A 74 -12.57 0.19 10.63
CA GLY A 74 -12.44 1.44 11.40
C GLY A 74 -13.73 2.26 11.41
N LYS A 75 -14.46 2.29 10.28
CA LYS A 75 -15.76 2.94 10.18
C LYS A 75 -16.84 2.24 11.00
N LEU A 76 -16.88 0.91 10.99
CA LEU A 76 -17.81 0.11 11.80
C LEU A 76 -17.55 0.32 13.30
N ILE A 77 -16.28 0.33 13.73
CA ILE A 77 -15.91 0.59 15.13
C ILE A 77 -16.37 1.98 15.57
N LYS A 78 -16.26 3.00 14.71
CA LYS A 78 -16.72 4.37 15.01
C LYS A 78 -18.24 4.49 15.14
N MET A 79 -19.00 3.55 14.58
CA MET A 79 -20.47 3.57 14.56
C MET A 79 -21.08 2.82 15.77
N LEU A 80 -20.30 1.96 16.44
CA LEU A 80 -20.66 1.32 17.71
C LEU A 80 -20.60 2.34 18.86
#